data_AF-A0A357T8Y5-F1
#
_entry.id   AF-A0A357T8Y5-F1
#
_cell.length_a   1.000
_cell.length_b   1.000
_cell.length_c   1.000
_cell.angle_alpha   90.00
_cell.angle_beta   90.00
_cell.angle_gamma   90.00
#
_symmetry.space_group_name_H-M   'P 1'
#
loop_
_entity.id
_entity.type
_entity.pdbx_description
1 polymer ?
#
loop_
_entity_poly.entity_id
_entity_poly.type
_entity_poly.pdbx_seq_one_letter_code
_entity_poly.pdbx_strand_id
1 'polypeptide(L)'
;QRYGKYKSLRYIKGTGEPIYPIYAIQFKNPMAFSIKNCLYTPEGREKIHDYLGNELKLLNQLRKHYPNNQNIEYFDNRISLYSMQNGKCYVLGKPIETTAEIHCHHKKARKDGGTDEFRNLVLIHEDVHKLIHATQEETLEKYLGILNLNSEQRRKTNRLRFTLGLSIIKEYDKEGQKLTLEKVENYLDI
;
A
#
# COMPACT_ATOMS: atom_id res chain seq x y z
N GLN A 1 8.89 20.89 15.78
CA GLN A 1 9.71 20.21 14.74
C GLN A 1 10.48 21.16 13.80
N ARG A 2 9.88 22.18 13.17
CA ARG A 2 10.53 22.99 12.10
C ARG A 2 11.90 23.62 12.44
N TYR A 3 12.09 24.17 13.64
CA TYR A 3 13.35 24.83 14.05
C TYR A 3 14.12 24.10 15.16
N GLY A 4 13.76 22.84 15.46
CA GLY A 4 14.34 22.10 16.59
C GLY A 4 15.83 21.80 16.48
N LYS A 5 16.41 21.89 15.28
CA LYS A 5 17.85 21.70 15.01
C LYS A 5 18.71 22.95 15.30
N TYR A 6 18.10 24.10 15.54
CA TYR A 6 18.81 25.37 15.72
C TYR A 6 18.99 25.70 17.20
N LYS A 7 20.24 25.94 17.64
CA LYS A 7 20.60 26.03 19.07
C LYS A 7 20.15 27.30 19.80
N SER A 8 19.74 28.37 19.09
CA SER A 8 19.46 29.68 19.70
C SER A 8 18.01 30.14 19.50
N LEU A 9 17.05 29.30 19.91
CA LEU A 9 15.67 29.73 20.11
C LEU A 9 15.59 30.66 21.32
N ARG A 10 14.97 31.82 21.14
CA ARG A 10 14.75 32.81 22.20
C ARG A 10 13.26 32.85 22.53
N TYR A 11 12.93 33.28 23.75
CA TYR A 11 11.56 33.35 24.23
C TYR A 11 11.27 34.75 24.78
N ILE A 12 10.04 35.23 24.57
CA ILE A 12 9.59 36.53 25.10
C ILE A 12 9.37 36.39 26.61
N LYS A 13 10.02 37.25 27.39
CA LYS A 13 9.86 37.29 28.85
C LYS A 13 8.45 37.79 29.19
N GLY A 14 7.68 36.97 29.90
CA GLY A 14 6.30 37.27 30.31
C GLY A 14 5.26 36.37 29.64
N THR A 15 5.30 36.25 28.31
CA THR A 15 4.36 35.39 27.56
C THR A 15 4.90 33.97 27.36
N GLY A 16 6.22 33.77 27.40
CA GLY A 16 6.85 32.46 27.18
C GLY A 16 6.78 31.99 25.73
N GLU A 17 6.39 32.85 24.79
CA GLU A 17 6.27 32.51 23.38
C GLU A 17 7.64 32.47 22.70
N PRO A 18 7.90 31.48 21.82
CA PRO A 18 9.15 31.39 21.09
C PRO A 18 9.25 32.45 20.00
N ILE A 19 10.37 33.14 19.95
CA ILE A 19 10.74 34.02 18.84
C ILE A 19 11.31 33.14 17.72
N TYR A 20 10.70 33.21 16.55
CA TYR A 20 11.21 32.51 15.38
C TYR A 20 12.63 32.97 15.03
N PRO A 21 13.61 32.05 14.93
CA PRO A 21 14.98 32.42 14.64
C PRO A 21 15.09 32.93 13.19
N ILE A 22 15.12 34.26 13.01
CA ILE A 22 15.19 34.90 11.68
C ILE A 22 16.42 34.40 10.90
N TYR A 23 17.56 34.20 11.58
CA TYR A 23 18.78 33.66 10.99
C TYR A 23 18.64 32.24 10.43
N ALA A 24 17.63 31.48 10.87
CA ALA A 24 17.37 30.13 10.40
C ALA A 24 16.51 30.10 9.12
N ILE A 25 15.97 31.25 8.71
CA ILE A 25 15.19 31.39 7.48
C ILE A 25 16.16 31.36 6.31
N GLN A 26 16.10 30.29 5.52
CA GLN A 26 16.90 30.13 4.31
C GLN A 26 16.04 30.42 3.09
N PHE A 27 16.56 31.23 2.17
CA PHE A 27 15.97 31.40 0.85
C PHE A 27 16.46 30.27 -0.06
N LYS A 28 15.54 29.63 -0.77
CA LYS A 28 15.89 28.75 -1.89
C LYS A 28 15.80 29.58 -3.16
N ASN A 29 16.86 29.63 -3.94
CA ASN A 29 16.84 30.35 -5.21
C ASN A 29 15.75 29.75 -6.13
N PRO A 30 14.75 30.53 -6.58
CA PRO A 30 13.74 30.01 -7.49
C PRO A 30 14.38 29.74 -8.85
N MET A 31 14.67 28.47 -9.12
CA MET A 31 15.14 28.04 -10.43
C MET A 31 13.96 28.08 -11.41
N ALA A 32 14.14 28.72 -12.57
CA ALA A 32 13.14 28.70 -13.63
C ALA A 32 12.88 27.26 -14.10
N PHE A 33 11.64 26.95 -14.47
CA PHE A 33 11.33 25.68 -15.10
C PHE A 33 12.08 25.58 -16.43
N SER A 34 12.55 24.37 -16.76
CA SER A 34 13.13 24.11 -18.07
C SER A 34 12.09 24.40 -19.15
N ILE A 35 12.43 25.24 -20.14
CA ILE A 35 11.58 25.51 -21.32
C ILE A 35 11.23 24.20 -22.04
N LYS A 36 12.11 23.19 -21.95
CA LYS A 36 11.89 21.86 -22.52
C LYS A 36 10.74 21.09 -21.84
N ASN A 37 10.27 21.52 -20.66
CA ASN A 37 9.13 20.92 -19.95
C ASN A 37 7.87 21.75 -20.24
N CYS A 38 7.24 21.49 -21.38
CA CYS A 38 6.05 22.22 -21.83
C CYS A 38 4.88 21.25 -22.05
N LEU A 39 3.74 21.52 -21.42
CA LEU A 39 2.53 20.67 -21.50
C LEU A 39 1.89 20.66 -22.91
N TYR A 40 2.12 21.72 -23.68
CA TYR A 40 1.48 21.98 -24.96
C TYR A 40 2.24 21.41 -26.16
N THR A 41 3.54 21.13 -26.01
CA THR A 41 4.36 20.49 -27.04
C THR A 41 4.45 18.98 -26.79
N PRO A 42 4.34 18.11 -27.81
CA PRO A 42 4.49 16.66 -27.64
C PRO A 42 5.79 16.25 -26.92
N GLU A 43 6.93 16.85 -27.28
CA GLU A 43 8.26 16.53 -26.73
C GLU A 43 8.40 16.97 -25.27
N GLY A 44 7.78 18.10 -24.92
CA GLY A 44 7.73 18.57 -23.54
C GLY A 44 6.78 17.78 -22.67
N ARG A 45 5.67 17.29 -23.24
CA ARG A 45 4.71 16.41 -22.57
C ARG A 45 5.33 15.05 -22.28
N GLU A 46 6.04 14.46 -23.22
CA GLU A 46 6.74 13.19 -23.01
C GLU A 46 7.63 13.24 -21.76
N LYS A 47 8.45 14.29 -21.59
CA LYS A 47 9.30 14.47 -20.39
C LYS A 47 8.54 14.63 -19.07
N ILE A 48 7.35 15.22 -19.13
CA ILE A 48 6.47 15.37 -17.95
C ILE A 48 5.83 14.01 -17.62
N HIS A 49 5.45 13.26 -18.65
CA HIS A 49 4.70 12.02 -18.54
C HIS A 49 5.60 10.76 -18.48
N ASP A 50 6.91 10.87 -18.70
CA ASP A 50 7.91 9.79 -18.52
C ASP A 50 7.87 9.21 -17.09
N TYR A 51 7.49 10.03 -16.12
CA TYR A 51 7.35 9.62 -14.72
C TYR A 51 6.05 8.89 -14.41
N LEU A 52 5.08 8.86 -15.33
CA LEU A 52 3.86 8.06 -15.19
C LEU A 52 4.19 6.60 -15.51
N GLY A 53 4.89 5.97 -14.57
CA GLY A 53 5.11 4.54 -14.59
C GLY A 53 3.78 3.78 -14.55
N ASN A 54 3.80 2.62 -15.21
CA ASN A 54 2.81 1.53 -15.24
C ASN A 54 1.84 1.53 -16.44
N GLU A 55 1.57 0.31 -16.88
CA GLU A 55 0.79 -0.03 -18.07
C GLU A 55 -0.59 0.63 -18.09
N LEU A 56 -0.70 1.73 -18.84
CA LEU A 56 -1.98 2.37 -19.16
C LEU A 56 -2.99 1.36 -19.74
N LYS A 57 -2.51 0.29 -20.37
CA LYS A 57 -3.34 -0.77 -20.93
C LYS A 57 -4.21 -1.44 -19.86
N LEU A 58 -3.60 -1.94 -18.79
CA LEU A 58 -4.31 -2.66 -17.74
C LEU A 58 -5.22 -1.74 -16.94
N LEU A 59 -4.76 -0.51 -16.63
CA LEU A 59 -5.58 0.50 -15.97
C LEU A 59 -6.82 0.86 -16.81
N ASN A 60 -6.65 1.02 -18.13
CA ASN A 60 -7.76 1.29 -19.04
C ASN A 60 -8.73 0.11 -19.13
N GLN A 61 -8.24 -1.13 -19.11
CA GLN A 61 -9.09 -2.32 -19.06
C GLN A 61 -9.84 -2.39 -17.72
N LEU A 62 -9.17 -2.11 -16.61
CA LEU A 62 -9.75 -2.09 -15.26
C LEU A 62 -10.90 -1.09 -15.17
N ARG A 63 -10.71 0.11 -15.73
CA ARG A 63 -11.75 1.15 -15.82
C ARG A 63 -12.96 0.75 -16.66
N LYS A 64 -12.77 -0.08 -17.68
CA LYS A 64 -13.87 -0.56 -18.54
C LYS A 64 -14.64 -1.72 -17.90
N HIS A 65 -14.04 -2.41 -16.94
CA HIS A 65 -14.60 -3.61 -16.34
C HIS A 65 -15.24 -3.32 -14.98
N TYR A 66 -16.52 -2.96 -15.00
CA TYR A 66 -17.30 -2.77 -13.78
C TYR A 66 -17.65 -4.13 -13.16
N PRO A 67 -17.24 -4.44 -11.92
CA PRO A 67 -17.62 -5.69 -11.27
C PRO A 67 -19.11 -5.67 -10.92
N ASN A 68 -19.83 -6.72 -11.34
CA ASN A 68 -21.23 -6.91 -10.99
C ASN A 68 -21.37 -7.01 -9.46
N ASN A 69 -22.45 -6.46 -8.92
CA ASN A 69 -22.80 -6.57 -7.49
C ASN A 69 -21.84 -5.85 -6.53
N GLN A 70 -21.16 -4.80 -6.98
CA GLN A 70 -20.33 -3.91 -6.15
C GLN A 70 -20.81 -2.46 -6.24
N ASN A 71 -20.57 -1.69 -5.17
CA ASN A 71 -20.90 -0.27 -5.14
C ASN A 71 -19.88 0.58 -5.92
N ILE A 72 -20.26 1.82 -6.19
CA ILE A 72 -19.42 2.78 -6.93
C ILE A 72 -18.14 3.10 -6.16
N GLU A 73 -18.22 3.18 -4.83
CA GLU A 73 -17.08 3.44 -3.96
C GLU A 73 -15.98 2.37 -4.10
N TYR A 74 -16.34 1.09 -4.06
CA TYR A 74 -15.43 -0.04 -4.25
C TYR A 74 -14.76 0.02 -5.62
N PHE A 75 -15.52 0.35 -6.66
CA PHE A 75 -14.98 0.48 -8.01
C PHE A 75 -13.94 1.60 -8.11
N ASP A 76 -14.26 2.78 -7.58
CA ASP A 76 -13.35 3.94 -7.60
C ASP A 76 -12.10 3.67 -6.74
N ASN A 77 -12.28 3.03 -5.59
CA ASN A 77 -11.18 2.61 -4.72
C ASN A 77 -10.32 1.52 -5.35
N ARG A 78 -10.89 0.61 -6.16
CA ARG A 78 -10.11 -0.41 -6.91
C ARG A 78 -9.16 0.23 -7.91
N ILE A 79 -9.62 1.24 -8.65
CA ILE A 79 -8.77 2.02 -9.58
C ILE A 79 -7.71 2.78 -8.79
N SER A 80 -8.11 3.46 -7.71
CA SER A 80 -7.21 4.24 -6.86
C SER A 80 -6.12 3.37 -6.23
N LEU A 81 -6.46 2.17 -5.75
CA LEU A 81 -5.51 1.20 -5.21
C LEU A 81 -4.53 0.69 -6.26
N TYR A 82 -5.00 0.44 -7.48
CA TYR A 82 -4.13 0.02 -8.58
C TYR A 82 -3.06 1.08 -8.85
N SER A 83 -3.48 2.36 -8.94
CA SER A 83 -2.56 3.48 -9.10
C SER A 83 -1.61 3.64 -7.92
N MET A 84 -2.11 3.58 -6.68
CA MET A 84 -1.27 3.72 -5.47
C MET A 84 -0.23 2.60 -5.33
N GLN A 85 -0.60 1.37 -5.70
CA GLN A 85 0.27 0.20 -5.60
C GLN A 85 1.13 -0.03 -6.85
N ASN A 86 1.16 0.92 -7.79
CA ASN A 86 1.87 0.80 -9.06
C ASN A 86 1.53 -0.48 -9.84
N GLY A 87 0.25 -0.90 -9.82
CA GLY A 87 -0.22 -2.13 -10.45
C GLY A 87 0.33 -3.42 -9.85
N LYS A 88 0.95 -3.36 -8.66
CA LYS A 88 1.55 -4.51 -7.98
C LYS A 88 0.63 -5.09 -6.92
N CYS A 89 0.68 -6.40 -6.76
CA CYS A 89 0.05 -7.10 -5.64
C CYS A 89 0.70 -6.66 -4.31
N TYR A 90 -0.10 -6.25 -3.33
CA TYR A 90 0.39 -5.78 -2.03
C TYR A 90 1.26 -6.80 -1.29
N VAL A 91 0.88 -8.08 -1.37
CA VAL A 91 1.64 -9.16 -0.75
C VAL A 91 2.88 -9.46 -1.58
N LEU A 92 2.73 -9.84 -2.85
CA LEU A 92 3.83 -10.36 -3.67
C LEU A 92 4.84 -9.28 -4.09
N GLY A 93 4.43 -8.01 -4.19
CA GLY A 93 5.24 -6.93 -4.74
C GLY A 93 5.51 -7.05 -6.24
N LYS A 94 4.88 -8.00 -6.93
CA LYS A 94 4.98 -8.23 -8.37
C LYS A 94 3.83 -7.53 -9.11
N PRO A 95 4.07 -7.03 -10.34
CA PRO A 95 3.00 -6.53 -11.21
C PRO A 95 1.93 -7.61 -11.42
N ILE A 96 0.66 -7.21 -11.49
CA ILE A 96 -0.43 -8.09 -11.91
C ILE A 96 -0.56 -7.94 -13.42
N GLU A 97 -0.66 -9.05 -14.15
CA GLU A 97 -0.59 -9.06 -15.62
C GLU A 97 -1.97 -8.95 -16.27
N THR A 98 -3.01 -9.44 -15.60
CA THR A 98 -4.37 -9.47 -16.15
C THR A 98 -5.39 -8.84 -15.21
N THR A 99 -6.39 -8.13 -15.75
CA THR A 99 -7.47 -7.54 -14.92
C THR A 99 -8.32 -8.55 -14.17
N ALA A 100 -8.39 -9.80 -14.64
CA ALA A 100 -9.06 -10.91 -13.97
C ALA A 100 -8.38 -11.29 -12.66
N GLU A 101 -7.06 -11.19 -12.59
CA GLU A 101 -6.26 -11.52 -11.39
C GLU A 101 -6.32 -10.42 -10.33
N ILE A 102 -6.78 -9.21 -10.70
CA ILE A 102 -6.86 -8.06 -9.81
C ILE A 102 -8.07 -8.19 -8.89
N HIS A 103 -7.81 -8.53 -7.63
CA HIS A 103 -8.82 -8.58 -6.59
C HIS A 103 -8.57 -7.46 -5.56
N CYS A 104 -9.64 -6.82 -5.06
CA CYS A 104 -9.55 -6.01 -3.86
C CYS A 104 -10.02 -6.83 -2.67
N HIS A 105 -9.21 -6.81 -1.63
CA HIS A 105 -9.46 -7.53 -0.40
C HIS A 105 -9.85 -6.55 0.70
N HIS A 106 -10.96 -6.85 1.37
CA HIS A 106 -11.37 -6.15 2.58
C HIS A 106 -10.56 -6.67 3.77
N LYS A 107 -9.73 -5.81 4.38
CA LYS A 107 -8.95 -6.14 5.58
C LYS A 107 -9.89 -6.57 6.72
N LYS A 108 -10.94 -5.79 6.96
CA LYS A 108 -12.08 -6.15 7.80
C LYS A 108 -13.21 -6.62 6.88
N ALA A 109 -13.68 -7.86 7.05
CA ALA A 109 -14.72 -8.42 6.20
C ALA A 109 -16.06 -7.67 6.34
N ARG A 110 -16.86 -7.64 5.27
CA ARG A 110 -18.19 -6.99 5.27
C ARG A 110 -19.14 -7.53 6.33
N LYS A 111 -19.13 -8.86 6.54
CA LYS A 111 -19.93 -9.54 7.57
C LYS A 111 -19.62 -9.04 8.99
N ASP A 112 -18.40 -8.54 9.22
CA ASP A 112 -17.92 -8.03 10.50
C ASP A 112 -18.00 -6.49 10.55
N GLY A 113 -18.76 -5.87 9.63
CA GLY A 113 -18.94 -4.42 9.53
C GLY A 113 -17.79 -3.69 8.81
N GLY A 114 -17.06 -4.38 7.94
CA GLY A 114 -16.11 -3.75 7.03
C GLY A 114 -16.80 -2.99 5.90
N THR A 115 -16.34 -1.78 5.61
CA THR A 115 -16.86 -0.91 4.56
C THR A 115 -16.00 -0.97 3.29
N ASP A 116 -16.48 -0.34 2.21
CA ASP A 116 -15.74 -0.19 0.96
C ASP A 116 -14.76 1.00 0.98
N GLU A 117 -14.54 1.60 2.15
CA GLU A 117 -13.59 2.70 2.34
C GLU A 117 -12.18 2.28 1.92
N PHE A 118 -11.47 3.19 1.25
CA PHE A 118 -10.12 2.98 0.73
C PHE A 118 -9.15 2.36 1.76
N ARG A 119 -9.18 2.83 3.01
CA ARG A 119 -8.29 2.33 4.08
C ARG A 119 -8.54 0.86 4.44
N ASN A 120 -9.76 0.37 4.25
CA ASN A 120 -10.15 -1.02 4.52
C ASN A 120 -9.82 -1.95 3.35
N LEU A 121 -9.46 -1.41 2.19
CA LEU A 121 -9.18 -2.20 0.99
C LEU A 121 -7.68 -2.33 0.74
N VAL A 122 -7.30 -3.39 0.03
CA VAL A 122 -5.96 -3.59 -0.51
C VAL A 122 -6.03 -4.39 -1.80
N LEU A 123 -5.19 -4.06 -2.78
CA LEU A 123 -5.18 -4.74 -4.07
C LEU A 123 -4.18 -5.90 -4.07
N ILE A 124 -4.66 -7.09 -4.41
CA ILE A 124 -3.91 -8.34 -4.35
C ILE A 124 -4.21 -9.21 -5.57
N HIS A 125 -3.32 -10.17 -5.82
CA HIS A 125 -3.51 -11.21 -6.82
C HIS A 125 -4.60 -12.20 -6.38
N GLU A 126 -5.35 -12.75 -7.33
CA GLU A 126 -6.42 -13.73 -7.07
C GLU A 126 -5.95 -14.90 -6.19
N ASP A 127 -4.84 -15.54 -6.51
CA ASP A 127 -4.32 -16.68 -5.72
C ASP A 127 -3.95 -16.29 -4.29
N VAL A 128 -3.43 -15.07 -4.09
CA VAL A 128 -3.18 -14.54 -2.74
C VAL A 128 -4.51 -14.32 -2.01
N HIS A 129 -5.53 -13.84 -2.72
CA HIS A 129 -6.86 -13.65 -2.15
C HIS A 129 -7.45 -14.98 -1.68
N LYS A 130 -7.30 -16.05 -2.49
CA LYS A 130 -7.70 -17.41 -2.13
C LYS A 130 -6.91 -17.93 -0.93
N LEU A 131 -5.60 -17.72 -0.89
CA LEU A 131 -4.76 -18.10 0.26
C LEU A 131 -5.19 -17.38 1.55
N ILE A 132 -5.51 -16.10 1.50
CA ILE A 132 -5.95 -15.33 2.67
C ILE A 132 -7.28 -15.89 3.22
N HIS A 133 -8.22 -16.25 2.36
CA HIS A 133 -9.51 -16.80 2.79
C HIS A 133 -9.52 -18.32 2.98
N ALA A 134 -8.42 -19.03 2.72
CA ALA A 134 -8.35 -20.47 2.87
C ALA A 134 -8.59 -20.88 4.33
N THR A 135 -9.66 -21.64 4.56
CA THR A 135 -10.03 -22.26 5.85
C THR A 135 -9.66 -23.74 5.91
N GLN A 136 -9.65 -24.43 4.77
CA GLN A 136 -9.24 -25.83 4.65
C GLN A 136 -7.73 -25.94 4.47
N GLU A 137 -7.11 -26.88 5.19
CA GLU A 137 -5.66 -27.10 5.19
C GLU A 137 -5.12 -27.47 3.80
N GLU A 138 -5.81 -28.35 3.07
CA GLU A 138 -5.45 -28.73 1.70
C GLU A 138 -5.35 -27.53 0.74
N THR A 139 -6.33 -26.61 0.82
CA THR A 139 -6.33 -25.40 -0.01
C THR A 139 -5.17 -24.47 0.37
N LEU A 140 -4.89 -24.37 1.67
CA LEU A 140 -3.83 -23.53 2.21
C LEU A 140 -2.45 -24.04 1.76
N GLU A 141 -2.19 -25.34 1.89
CA GLU A 141 -0.94 -25.99 1.45
C GLU A 141 -0.74 -25.85 -0.06
N LYS A 142 -1.81 -26.05 -0.85
CA LYS A 142 -1.78 -25.87 -2.30
C LYS A 142 -1.31 -24.47 -2.70
N TYR A 143 -1.93 -23.42 -2.17
CA TYR A 143 -1.56 -22.05 -2.55
C TYR A 143 -0.22 -21.60 -1.95
N LEU A 144 0.21 -22.15 -0.80
CA LEU A 144 1.56 -21.95 -0.29
C LEU A 144 2.61 -22.53 -1.23
N GLY A 145 2.39 -23.74 -1.76
CA GLY A 145 3.26 -24.37 -2.73
C GLY A 145 3.35 -23.59 -4.05
N ILE A 146 2.22 -23.10 -4.55
CA ILE A 146 2.15 -22.32 -5.80
C ILE A 146 2.87 -20.97 -5.64
N LEU A 147 2.60 -20.25 -4.55
CA LEU A 147 3.06 -18.87 -4.39
C LEU A 147 4.49 -18.77 -3.86
N ASN A 148 5.00 -19.82 -3.21
CA ASN A 148 6.35 -19.92 -2.61
C ASN A 148 6.77 -18.61 -1.91
N LEU A 149 5.97 -18.18 -0.94
CA LEU A 149 6.09 -16.88 -0.31
C LEU A 149 7.37 -16.76 0.55
N ASN A 150 8.06 -15.62 0.44
CA ASN A 150 9.15 -15.26 1.33
C ASN A 150 8.65 -14.81 2.72
N SER A 151 9.58 -14.59 3.67
CA SER A 151 9.24 -14.23 5.05
C SER A 151 8.42 -12.94 5.17
N GLU A 152 8.74 -11.90 4.40
CA GLU A 152 7.99 -10.62 4.40
C GLU A 152 6.58 -10.79 3.80
N GLN A 153 6.47 -11.53 2.71
CA GLN A 153 5.19 -11.82 2.05
C GLN A 153 4.29 -12.63 2.98
N ARG A 154 4.85 -13.63 3.69
CA ARG A 154 4.13 -14.41 4.71
C ARG A 154 3.65 -13.53 5.87
N ARG A 155 4.46 -12.57 6.35
CA ARG A 155 4.03 -11.58 7.36
C ARG A 155 2.80 -10.81 6.90
N LYS A 156 2.85 -10.26 5.68
CA LYS A 156 1.72 -9.51 5.09
C LYS A 156 0.46 -10.39 4.99
N THR A 157 0.59 -11.62 4.50
CA THR A 157 -0.52 -12.58 4.42
C THR A 157 -1.10 -12.88 5.80
N ASN A 158 -0.26 -13.17 6.79
CA ASN A 158 -0.71 -13.46 8.15
C ASN A 158 -1.40 -12.28 8.81
N ARG A 159 -0.96 -11.05 8.56
CA ARG A 159 -1.63 -9.84 9.05
C ARG A 159 -3.06 -9.73 8.52
N LEU A 160 -3.24 -10.00 7.22
CA LEU A 160 -4.56 -10.00 6.58
C LEU A 160 -5.44 -11.12 7.15
N ARG A 161 -4.91 -12.33 7.26
CA ARG A 161 -5.61 -13.48 7.87
C ARG A 161 -6.04 -13.22 9.32
N PHE A 162 -5.15 -12.64 10.12
CA PHE A 162 -5.42 -12.28 11.51
C PHE A 162 -6.56 -11.26 11.63
N THR A 163 -6.58 -10.24 10.76
CA THR A 163 -7.65 -9.21 10.76
C THR A 163 -9.03 -9.81 10.46
N LEU A 164 -9.07 -10.94 9.75
CA LEU A 164 -10.29 -11.71 9.46
C LEU A 164 -10.65 -12.74 10.55
N GLY A 165 -9.85 -12.82 11.63
CA GLY A 165 -10.01 -13.83 12.67
C GLY A 165 -9.64 -15.26 12.22
N LEU A 166 -8.86 -15.40 11.14
CA LEU A 166 -8.41 -16.70 10.65
C LEU A 166 -7.10 -17.13 11.32
N SER A 167 -6.85 -18.44 11.33
CA SER A 167 -5.58 -18.99 11.80
C SER A 167 -4.42 -18.45 10.97
N ILE A 168 -3.39 -17.98 11.65
CA ILE A 168 -2.12 -17.62 11.01
C ILE A 168 -1.51 -18.87 10.38
N ILE A 169 -0.87 -18.68 9.23
CA ILE A 169 -0.04 -19.71 8.61
C ILE A 169 1.17 -19.88 9.53
N LYS A 170 1.18 -20.95 10.31
CA LYS A 170 2.27 -21.27 11.24
C LYS A 170 3.46 -21.75 10.43
N GLU A 171 4.52 -20.95 10.34
CA GLU A 171 5.86 -21.47 10.09
C GLU A 171 6.86 -20.75 10.98
N TYR A 172 7.90 -21.50 11.27
CA TYR A 172 8.94 -21.22 12.22
C TYR A 172 9.65 -19.89 11.95
N ASP A 173 10.28 -19.30 12.97
CA ASP A 173 11.14 -18.12 12.81
C ASP A 173 12.32 -18.40 11.86
N LYS A 174 13.17 -17.39 11.63
CA LYS A 174 14.37 -17.52 10.77
C LYS A 174 15.32 -18.64 11.22
N GLU A 175 15.14 -19.17 12.42
CA GLU A 175 15.96 -20.19 13.08
C GLU A 175 15.24 -21.54 13.20
N GLY A 176 14.01 -21.67 12.67
CA GLY A 176 13.29 -22.93 12.71
C GLY A 176 12.55 -23.22 14.04
N GLN A 177 12.22 -22.20 14.85
CA GLN A 177 11.36 -22.34 16.04
C GLN A 177 9.92 -21.87 15.86
N LYS A 178 8.97 -22.61 16.43
CA LYS A 178 7.53 -22.38 16.32
C LYS A 178 7.16 -21.10 17.07
N LEU A 179 6.61 -20.10 16.36
CA LEU A 179 6.19 -18.83 16.96
C LEU A 179 5.06 -19.05 17.99
N THR A 180 5.27 -18.60 19.22
CA THR A 180 4.26 -18.54 20.29
C THR A 180 3.30 -17.36 20.04
N LEU A 181 2.08 -17.40 20.60
CA LEU A 181 1.05 -16.36 20.40
C LEU A 181 1.55 -14.94 20.72
N GLU A 182 2.33 -14.76 21.78
CA GLU A 182 2.93 -13.47 22.17
C GLU A 182 3.99 -12.97 21.16
N LYS A 183 4.69 -13.88 20.48
CA LYS A 183 5.63 -13.50 19.41
C LYS A 183 4.88 -13.12 18.13
N VAL A 184 3.64 -13.58 17.93
CA VAL A 184 2.83 -13.27 16.73
C VAL A 184 2.38 -11.81 16.72
N GLU A 185 1.95 -11.26 17.86
CA GLU A 185 1.57 -9.83 17.94
C GLU A 185 2.75 -8.92 17.62
N ASN A 186 3.92 -9.19 18.23
CA ASN A 186 5.17 -8.50 17.91
C ASN A 186 5.67 -8.74 16.46
N TYR A 187 5.34 -9.89 15.85
CA TYR A 187 5.75 -10.24 14.48
C TYR A 187 4.90 -9.55 13.39
N LEU A 188 3.68 -9.15 13.74
CA LEU A 188 2.74 -8.48 12.83
C LEU A 188 2.81 -6.95 12.89
N ASP A 189 3.68 -6.40 13.75
CA ASP A 189 3.76 -4.96 14.07
C ASP A 189 2.36 -4.37 14.37
N ILE A 190 1.60 -5.05 15.24
CA ILE A 190 0.29 -4.60 15.75
C ILE A 190 0.47 -4.04 17.15
#